data_AF-A0A382EM26-F1
#
_entry.id   AF-A0A382EM26-F1
#
_cell.length_a   1.000
_cell.length_b   1.000
_cell.length_c   1.000
_cell.angle_alpha   90.00
_cell.angle_beta   90.00
_cell.angle_gamma   90.00
#
_symmetry.space_group_name_H-M   'P 1'
#
loop_
_entity.id
_entity.type
_entity.pdbx_description
1 polymer ?
#
loop_
_entity_poly.entity_id
_entity_poly.type
_entity_poly.pdbx_seq_one_letter_code
_entity_poly.pdbx_strand_id
1 'polypeptide(L)'
;MGENGAGKSTLIKILAGAYTKDEGKILFNEKEINITNPHDSLNLGIKVVYQEISLIPEFTVGENIFLEKFPINDFGIINWKSLYEECINLLKNIGFELNVKEKVSNLSISEQQIVEIAKAIFQNSSVVVMDEPTSSLTPKEIDKLFQVIDRLKKNNIAIIYITHKIDEIFKIANEVTVLRDGKFISYRNINETSEEILIQDMVGRKVDQKFDRPVTSFSDVQMKVENLSTKSKLKNISFKLHKGEILGFFGLMGAGRTELAKAIYGYDKISSGKIQIDGKTYKRFNTQIMVENGIGYVTEDRKGEGIVKDMNVRENMSLPSLKLFEMFFTISKK
;
A
#
# COMPACT_ATOMS: atom_id res chain seq x y z
N MET A 1 -6.94 -12.45 -7.24
CA MET A 1 -5.46 -12.43 -7.10
C MET A 1 -4.80 -12.22 -8.46
N GLY A 2 -3.55 -11.77 -8.49
CA GLY A 2 -2.74 -11.59 -9.70
C GLY A 2 -1.54 -10.68 -9.42
N GLU A 3 -0.52 -10.70 -10.28
CA GLU A 3 0.61 -9.77 -10.15
C GLU A 3 0.18 -8.30 -10.31
N ASN A 4 1.09 -7.38 -10.01
CA ASN A 4 0.89 -5.96 -10.28
C ASN A 4 0.74 -5.75 -11.79
N GLY A 5 -0.29 -5.01 -12.20
CA GLY A 5 -0.63 -4.85 -13.61
C GLY A 5 -1.53 -5.94 -14.20
N ALA A 6 -1.97 -6.94 -13.42
CA ALA A 6 -2.86 -8.00 -13.92
C ALA A 6 -4.28 -7.57 -14.31
N GLY A 7 -4.68 -6.31 -14.06
CA GLY A 7 -6.03 -5.81 -14.36
C GLY A 7 -7.01 -5.81 -13.17
N LYS A 8 -6.56 -6.18 -11.97
CA LYS A 8 -7.38 -6.23 -10.74
C LYS A 8 -8.04 -4.88 -10.43
N SER A 9 -7.25 -3.81 -10.33
CA SER A 9 -7.75 -2.47 -10.02
C SER A 9 -8.62 -1.89 -11.15
N THR A 10 -8.40 -2.29 -12.40
CA THR A 10 -9.27 -1.92 -13.52
C THR A 10 -10.66 -2.54 -13.34
N LEU A 11 -10.73 -3.82 -12.98
CA LEU A 11 -11.99 -4.51 -12.68
C LEU A 11 -12.73 -3.83 -11.52
N ILE A 12 -12.01 -3.45 -10.45
CA ILE A 12 -12.59 -2.70 -9.33
C ILE A 12 -13.18 -1.38 -9.80
N LYS A 13 -12.44 -0.60 -10.60
CA LYS A 13 -12.91 0.69 -11.11
C LYS A 13 -14.16 0.55 -11.98
N ILE A 14 -14.29 -0.55 -12.72
CA ILE A 14 -15.51 -0.86 -13.47
C ILE A 14 -16.68 -1.17 -12.51
N LEU A 15 -16.45 -2.01 -11.51
CA LEU A 15 -17.47 -2.33 -10.49
C LEU A 15 -17.89 -1.11 -9.67
N ALA A 16 -16.95 -0.20 -9.40
CA ALA A 16 -17.18 1.06 -8.70
C ALA A 16 -17.85 2.13 -9.58
N GLY A 17 -18.04 1.87 -10.88
CA GLY A 17 -18.58 2.85 -11.84
C GLY A 17 -17.65 4.02 -12.14
N ALA A 18 -16.37 3.94 -11.77
CA ALA A 18 -15.37 4.93 -12.14
C ALA A 18 -14.95 4.80 -13.61
N TYR A 19 -14.95 3.58 -14.15
CA TYR A 19 -14.78 3.27 -15.57
C TYR A 19 -15.99 2.52 -16.12
N THR A 20 -16.29 2.71 -17.40
CA THR A 20 -17.27 1.90 -18.13
C THR A 20 -16.59 0.69 -18.74
N LYS A 21 -17.31 -0.44 -18.80
CA LYS A 21 -16.88 -1.61 -19.59
C LYS A 21 -17.10 -1.35 -21.07
N ASP A 22 -16.22 -1.87 -21.92
CA ASP A 22 -16.40 -1.82 -23.38
C ASP A 22 -17.39 -2.89 -23.86
N GLU A 23 -17.23 -4.12 -23.37
CA GLU A 23 -18.03 -5.30 -23.76
C GLU A 23 -18.34 -6.19 -22.54
N GLY A 24 -19.11 -7.26 -22.75
CA GLY A 24 -19.45 -8.23 -21.70
C GLY A 24 -20.62 -7.81 -20.81
N LYS A 25 -20.90 -8.60 -19.76
CA LYS A 25 -22.07 -8.44 -18.89
C LYS A 25 -21.67 -8.52 -17.42
N ILE A 26 -22.32 -7.73 -16.58
CA ILE A 26 -22.22 -7.82 -15.12
C ILE A 26 -23.57 -8.30 -14.62
N LEU A 27 -23.59 -9.40 -13.87
CA LEU A 27 -24.81 -9.91 -13.25
C LEU A 27 -24.76 -9.67 -11.75
N PHE A 28 -25.82 -9.07 -11.21
CA PHE A 28 -26.01 -8.86 -9.79
C PHE A 28 -27.35 -9.45 -9.37
N ASN A 29 -27.35 -10.39 -8.43
CA ASN A 29 -28.52 -11.22 -8.10
C ASN A 29 -29.17 -11.81 -9.37
N GLU A 30 -28.33 -12.41 -10.24
CA GLU A 30 -28.71 -13.02 -11.53
C GLU A 30 -29.31 -12.07 -12.57
N LYS A 31 -29.41 -10.77 -12.28
CA LYS A 31 -29.90 -9.75 -13.22
C LYS A 31 -28.74 -9.03 -13.86
N GLU A 32 -28.80 -8.90 -15.18
CA GLU A 32 -27.85 -8.07 -15.91
C GLU A 32 -28.01 -6.60 -15.48
N ILE A 33 -26.91 -6.01 -15.04
CA ILE A 33 -26.83 -4.62 -14.62
C ILE A 33 -25.82 -3.86 -15.47
N ASN A 34 -26.00 -2.55 -15.58
CA ASN A 34 -25.04 -1.67 -16.20
C ASN A 34 -24.63 -0.59 -15.20
N ILE A 35 -23.35 -0.60 -14.81
CA ILE A 35 -22.78 0.38 -13.90
C ILE A 35 -22.02 1.38 -14.77
N THR A 36 -22.49 2.62 -14.80
CA THR A 36 -21.93 3.68 -15.66
C THR A 36 -21.30 4.81 -14.88
N ASN A 37 -21.67 4.94 -13.61
CA ASN A 37 -21.20 5.97 -12.72
C ASN A 37 -21.15 5.43 -11.27
N PRO A 38 -20.46 6.12 -10.35
CA PRO A 38 -20.36 5.64 -8.97
C PRO A 38 -21.71 5.53 -8.24
N HIS A 39 -22.68 6.40 -8.51
CA HIS A 39 -23.99 6.32 -7.85
C HIS A 39 -24.72 5.00 -8.17
N ASP A 40 -24.58 4.46 -9.38
CA ASP A 40 -25.14 3.15 -9.74
C ASP A 40 -24.61 2.06 -8.81
N SER A 41 -23.28 2.03 -8.58
CA SER A 41 -22.61 1.09 -7.66
C SER A 41 -23.11 1.24 -6.23
N LEU A 42 -23.23 2.48 -5.73
CA LEU A 42 -23.72 2.74 -4.37
C LEU A 42 -25.18 2.29 -4.19
N ASN A 43 -26.04 2.53 -5.18
CA ASN A 43 -27.45 2.11 -5.14
C ASN A 43 -27.63 0.59 -5.17
N LEU A 44 -26.69 -0.13 -5.79
CA LEU A 44 -26.61 -1.58 -5.76
C LEU A 44 -26.01 -2.13 -4.45
N GLY A 45 -25.56 -1.26 -3.56
CA GLY A 45 -24.88 -1.64 -2.31
C GLY A 45 -23.48 -2.20 -2.54
N ILE A 46 -22.81 -1.85 -3.64
CA ILE A 46 -21.42 -2.21 -3.93
C ILE A 46 -20.53 -1.07 -3.41
N LYS A 47 -19.70 -1.36 -2.41
CA LYS A 47 -18.78 -0.41 -1.77
C LYS A 47 -17.33 -0.86 -1.93
N VAL A 48 -16.45 0.08 -2.22
CA VAL A 48 -15.03 -0.20 -2.45
C VAL A 48 -14.18 0.47 -1.39
N VAL A 49 -13.35 -0.33 -0.72
CA VAL A 49 -12.27 0.13 0.16
C VAL A 49 -10.98 0.05 -0.66
N TYR A 50 -10.44 1.20 -1.01
CA TYR A 50 -9.23 1.30 -1.81
C TYR A 50 -7.96 1.05 -0.98
N GLN A 51 -6.87 0.72 -1.66
CA GLN A 51 -5.56 0.54 -1.05
C GLN A 51 -5.05 1.80 -0.34
N GLU A 52 -5.34 2.97 -0.91
CA GLU A 52 -5.02 4.26 -0.31
C GLU A 52 -6.22 4.78 0.49
N ILE A 53 -5.95 5.23 1.72
CA ILE A 53 -6.96 5.78 2.63
C ILE A 53 -7.56 7.06 2.02
N SER A 54 -8.89 7.15 1.96
CA SER A 54 -9.64 8.23 1.35
C SER A 54 -10.49 9.00 2.38
N LEU A 55 -9.99 9.07 3.61
CA LEU A 55 -10.61 9.80 4.71
C LEU A 55 -10.21 11.28 4.68
N ILE A 56 -11.13 12.14 5.13
CA ILE A 56 -10.88 13.57 5.33
C ILE A 56 -10.17 13.73 6.69
N PRO A 57 -8.88 14.14 6.72
CA PRO A 57 -8.09 14.12 7.96
C PRO A 57 -8.63 15.03 9.06
N GLU A 58 -9.20 16.18 8.67
CA GLU A 58 -9.73 17.18 9.59
C GLU A 58 -11.10 16.82 10.17
N PHE A 59 -11.76 15.82 9.60
CA PHE A 59 -13.06 15.35 10.07
C PHE A 59 -12.84 14.30 11.16
N THR A 60 -13.80 14.23 12.07
CA THR A 60 -13.86 13.19 13.08
C THR A 60 -14.12 11.81 12.46
N VAL A 61 -13.87 10.75 13.23
CA VAL A 61 -14.25 9.38 12.87
C VAL A 61 -15.73 9.29 12.48
N GLY A 62 -16.62 9.87 13.30
CA GLY A 62 -18.05 9.87 13.02
C GLY A 62 -18.41 10.59 11.73
N GLU A 63 -17.85 11.78 11.50
CA GLU A 63 -18.11 12.55 10.27
C GLU A 63 -17.65 11.82 9.01
N ASN A 64 -16.50 11.15 9.05
CA ASN A 64 -16.00 10.36 7.92
C ASN A 64 -16.90 9.17 7.59
N ILE A 65 -17.37 8.44 8.61
CA ILE A 65 -18.24 7.27 8.44
C ILE A 65 -19.61 7.68 7.88
N PHE A 66 -20.17 8.79 8.37
CA PHE A 66 -21.52 9.26 8.02
C PHE A 66 -21.55 10.26 6.85
N LEU A 67 -20.41 10.50 6.20
CA LEU A 67 -20.24 11.57 5.21
C LEU A 67 -21.29 11.55 4.08
N GLU A 68 -21.72 10.36 3.65
CA GLU A 68 -22.73 10.20 2.59
C GLU A 68 -24.18 10.39 3.09
N LYS A 69 -24.43 10.23 4.38
CA LYS A 69 -25.77 10.30 4.97
C LYS A 69 -25.73 10.69 6.44
N PHE A 70 -25.78 11.99 6.71
CA PHE A 70 -25.90 12.51 8.07
C PHE A 70 -27.32 12.27 8.63
N PRO A 71 -27.45 11.85 9.90
CA PRO A 71 -28.75 11.85 10.57
C PRO A 71 -29.19 13.30 10.77
N ILE A 72 -30.38 13.64 10.29
CA ILE A 72 -30.98 14.97 10.40
C ILE A 72 -32.25 14.89 11.25
N ASN A 73 -32.56 15.98 11.97
CA ASN A 73 -33.85 16.13 12.64
C ASN A 73 -34.94 16.58 11.64
N ASP A 74 -36.18 16.69 12.11
CA ASP A 74 -37.33 17.13 11.30
C ASP A 74 -37.17 18.55 10.69
N PHE A 75 -36.22 19.33 11.20
CA PHE A 75 -35.87 20.67 10.70
C PHE A 75 -34.67 20.67 9.73
N GLY A 76 -34.14 19.51 9.36
CA GLY A 76 -33.01 19.38 8.43
C GLY A 76 -31.63 19.69 9.04
N ILE A 77 -31.53 19.80 10.36
CA ILE A 77 -30.26 20.05 11.07
C ILE A 77 -29.63 18.72 11.47
N ILE A 78 -28.31 18.61 11.32
CA ILE A 78 -27.54 17.41 11.70
C ILE A 78 -27.72 17.12 13.19
N ASN A 79 -28.15 15.90 13.49
CA ASN A 79 -28.24 15.38 14.84
C ASN A 79 -26.92 14.71 15.24
N TRP A 80 -25.99 15.52 15.75
CA TRP A 80 -24.67 15.06 16.20
C TRP A 80 -24.73 13.98 17.29
N LYS A 81 -25.72 14.05 18.19
CA LYS A 81 -25.88 13.06 19.25
C LYS A 81 -26.20 11.68 18.64
N SER A 82 -27.18 11.62 17.73
CA SER A 82 -27.54 10.39 17.01
C SER A 82 -26.35 9.85 16.22
N LEU A 83 -25.65 10.72 15.49
CA LEU A 83 -24.47 10.34 14.69
C LEU A 83 -23.41 9.63 15.54
N TYR A 84 -23.04 10.20 16.69
CA TYR A 84 -22.01 9.60 17.54
C TYR A 84 -22.50 8.31 18.22
N GLU A 85 -23.76 8.25 18.65
CA GLU A 85 -24.34 7.04 19.24
C GLU A 85 -24.40 5.87 18.23
N GLU A 86 -24.86 6.15 17.01
CA GLU A 86 -24.89 5.17 15.91
C GLU A 86 -23.47 4.73 15.50
N CYS A 87 -22.53 5.67 15.43
CA CYS A 87 -21.13 5.38 15.12
C CYS A 87 -20.49 4.44 16.16
N ILE A 88 -20.73 4.68 17.45
CA ILE A 88 -20.24 3.81 18.53
C ILE A 88 -20.82 2.39 18.38
N ASN A 89 -22.12 2.28 18.12
CA ASN A 89 -22.77 0.98 17.93
C ASN A 89 -22.22 0.23 16.70
N LEU A 90 -22.00 0.95 15.59
CA LEU A 90 -21.41 0.40 14.38
C LEU A 90 -20.01 -0.16 14.65
N LEU A 91 -19.12 0.63 15.25
CA LEU A 91 -17.75 0.20 15.55
C LEU A 91 -17.74 -0.99 16.51
N LYS A 92 -18.62 -1.00 17.52
CA LYS A 92 -18.77 -2.12 18.45
C LYS A 92 -19.21 -3.41 17.75
N ASN A 93 -20.15 -3.33 16.80
CA ASN A 93 -20.57 -4.48 16.00
C ASN A 93 -19.43 -5.03 15.14
N ILE A 94 -18.60 -4.14 14.59
CA ILE A 94 -17.38 -4.49 13.85
C ILE A 94 -16.31 -5.09 14.77
N GLY A 95 -16.33 -4.75 16.06
CA GLY A 95 -15.43 -5.29 17.09
C GLY A 95 -14.29 -4.35 17.47
N PHE A 96 -14.47 -3.05 17.25
CA PHE A 96 -13.49 -2.03 17.51
C PHE A 96 -14.08 -0.93 18.39
N GLU A 97 -13.20 -0.29 19.14
CA GLU A 97 -13.53 0.87 19.95
C GLU A 97 -12.59 1.98 19.52
N LEU A 98 -13.16 3.06 18.98
CA LEU A 98 -12.43 4.29 18.63
C LEU A 98 -13.19 5.47 19.23
N ASN A 99 -12.47 6.54 19.53
CA ASN A 99 -13.10 7.79 19.88
C ASN A 99 -13.77 8.40 18.64
N VAL A 100 -15.10 8.30 18.57
CA VAL A 100 -15.87 8.76 17.41
C VAL A 100 -15.79 10.27 17.16
N LYS A 101 -15.32 11.05 18.14
CA LYS A 101 -15.11 12.50 18.06
C LYS A 101 -13.66 12.89 17.80
N GLU A 102 -12.76 11.93 17.68
CA GLU A 102 -11.36 12.18 17.36
C GLU A 102 -11.18 12.45 15.87
N LYS A 103 -10.31 13.41 15.53
CA LYS A 103 -9.94 13.69 14.14
C LYS A 103 -9.17 12.53 13.55
N VAL A 104 -9.48 12.18 12.31
CA VAL A 104 -8.80 11.09 11.59
C VAL A 104 -7.30 11.33 11.45
N SER A 105 -6.85 12.59 11.38
CA SER A 105 -5.43 12.96 11.35
C SER A 105 -4.61 12.43 12.53
N ASN A 106 -5.26 12.16 13.67
CA ASN A 106 -4.60 11.67 14.88
C ASN A 106 -4.56 10.14 14.97
N LEU A 107 -5.30 9.45 14.11
CA LEU A 107 -5.39 8.01 14.10
C LEU A 107 -4.17 7.37 13.45
N SER A 108 -3.78 6.21 13.96
CA SER A 108 -2.84 5.33 13.28
C SER A 108 -3.43 4.82 11.96
N ILE A 109 -2.56 4.40 11.03
CA ILE A 109 -2.96 3.89 9.71
C ILE A 109 -3.95 2.71 9.83
N SER A 110 -3.77 1.84 10.82
CA SER A 110 -4.68 0.72 11.05
C SER A 110 -6.05 1.15 11.55
N GLU A 111 -6.12 2.15 12.42
CA GLU A 111 -7.39 2.73 12.86
C GLU A 111 -8.10 3.42 11.70
N GLN A 112 -7.37 4.15 10.85
CA GLN A 112 -7.92 4.75 9.63
C GLN A 112 -8.51 3.67 8.70
N GLN A 113 -7.85 2.52 8.54
CA GLN A 113 -8.39 1.40 7.76
C GLN A 113 -9.72 0.89 8.32
N ILE A 114 -9.85 0.82 9.65
CA ILE A 114 -11.10 0.43 10.30
C ILE A 114 -12.21 1.46 10.06
N VAL A 115 -11.87 2.75 10.04
CA VAL A 115 -12.84 3.81 9.71
C VAL A 115 -13.33 3.68 8.27
N GLU A 116 -12.47 3.37 7.29
CA GLU A 116 -12.88 3.10 5.90
C GLU A 116 -13.81 1.89 5.79
N ILE A 117 -13.50 0.81 6.52
CA ILE A 117 -14.35 -0.38 6.54
C ILE A 117 -15.70 -0.06 7.20
N ALA A 118 -15.70 0.66 8.31
CA ALA A 118 -16.92 1.09 9.00
C ALA A 118 -17.80 1.97 8.09
N LYS A 119 -17.21 2.91 7.36
CA LYS A 119 -17.87 3.73 6.34
C LYS A 119 -18.55 2.88 5.27
N ALA A 120 -17.87 1.86 4.74
CA ALA A 120 -18.45 0.94 3.75
C ALA A 120 -19.63 0.13 4.30
N ILE A 121 -19.62 -0.21 5.59
CA ILE A 121 -20.70 -1.00 6.24
C ILE A 121 -21.91 -0.14 6.56
N PHE A 122 -21.70 1.08 7.08
CA PHE A 122 -22.78 2.01 7.43
C PHE A 122 -23.76 2.24 6.27
N GLN A 123 -23.25 2.17 5.05
CA GLN A 123 -24.00 2.48 3.84
C GLN A 123 -24.82 1.30 3.29
N ASN A 124 -25.18 0.31 4.14
CA ASN A 124 -25.96 -0.88 3.79
C ASN A 124 -25.39 -1.65 2.58
N SER A 125 -24.10 -1.99 2.64
CA SER A 125 -23.44 -2.72 1.56
C SER A 125 -23.94 -4.17 1.47
N SER A 126 -24.28 -4.58 0.24
CA SER A 126 -24.47 -6.00 -0.12
C SER A 126 -23.16 -6.64 -0.55
N VAL A 127 -22.26 -5.85 -1.13
CA VAL A 127 -20.93 -6.27 -1.57
C VAL A 127 -19.89 -5.25 -1.10
N VAL A 128 -18.83 -5.74 -0.46
CA VAL A 128 -17.65 -4.94 -0.11
C VAL A 128 -16.44 -5.44 -0.89
N VAL A 129 -15.86 -4.57 -1.70
CA VAL A 129 -14.61 -4.82 -2.43
C VAL A 129 -13.47 -4.22 -1.63
N MET A 130 -12.44 -5.00 -1.32
CA MET A 130 -11.26 -4.54 -0.59
C MET A 130 -10.02 -4.70 -1.46
N ASP A 131 -9.37 -3.58 -1.82
CA ASP A 131 -8.17 -3.57 -2.66
C ASP A 131 -6.89 -3.51 -1.83
N GLU A 132 -6.16 -4.62 -1.75
CA GLU A 132 -4.91 -4.78 -0.99
C GLU A 132 -4.93 -4.16 0.43
N PRO A 133 -5.94 -4.49 1.26
CA PRO A 133 -6.24 -3.77 2.50
C PRO A 133 -5.21 -4.00 3.63
N THR A 134 -4.21 -4.84 3.41
CA THR A 134 -3.16 -5.20 4.38
C THR A 134 -1.80 -4.64 4.03
N SER A 135 -1.68 -3.88 2.93
CA SER A 135 -0.39 -3.39 2.42
C SER A 135 0.35 -2.50 3.42
N SER A 136 -0.37 -1.81 4.32
CA SER A 136 0.16 -0.89 5.32
C SER A 136 0.00 -1.37 6.77
N LEU A 137 -0.42 -2.63 6.98
CA LEU A 137 -0.76 -3.18 8.30
C LEU A 137 0.32 -4.13 8.85
N THR A 138 0.47 -4.16 10.17
CA THR A 138 1.27 -5.16 10.89
C THR A 138 0.54 -6.50 10.98
N PRO A 139 1.24 -7.64 11.24
CA PRO A 139 0.59 -8.96 11.36
C PRO A 139 -0.57 -9.00 12.37
N LYS A 140 -0.42 -8.32 13.52
CA LYS A 140 -1.48 -8.23 14.54
C LYS A 140 -2.70 -7.46 14.05
N GLU A 141 -2.51 -6.45 13.21
CA GLU A 141 -3.60 -5.65 12.64
C GLU A 141 -4.31 -6.40 11.51
N ILE A 142 -3.56 -7.18 10.72
CA ILE A 142 -4.10 -8.09 9.71
C ILE A 142 -5.04 -9.11 10.36
N ASP A 143 -4.67 -9.70 11.50
CA ASP A 143 -5.54 -10.62 12.24
C ASP A 143 -6.87 -9.97 12.65
N LYS A 144 -6.83 -8.71 13.10
CA LYS A 144 -8.05 -7.99 13.44
C LYS A 144 -8.91 -7.70 12.20
N LEU A 145 -8.30 -7.33 11.08
CA LEU A 145 -9.01 -7.14 9.81
C LEU A 145 -9.74 -8.44 9.40
N PHE A 146 -9.08 -9.59 9.52
CA PHE A 146 -9.72 -10.88 9.20
C PHE A 146 -10.90 -11.19 10.12
N GLN A 147 -10.84 -10.83 11.40
CA GLN A 147 -12.00 -10.93 12.29
C GLN A 147 -13.17 -10.04 11.86
N VAL A 148 -12.91 -8.85 11.31
CA VAL A 148 -13.97 -8.01 10.73
C VAL A 148 -14.60 -8.69 9.53
N ILE A 149 -13.78 -9.15 8.59
CA ILE A 149 -14.22 -9.85 7.38
C ILE A 149 -15.12 -11.03 7.74
N ASP A 150 -14.75 -11.84 8.74
CA ASP A 150 -15.56 -12.96 9.20
C ASP A 150 -16.92 -12.52 9.77
N ARG A 151 -16.99 -11.40 10.48
CA ARG A 151 -18.26 -10.85 10.97
C ARG A 151 -19.14 -10.35 9.84
N LEU A 152 -18.55 -9.70 8.83
CA LEU A 152 -19.28 -9.23 7.65
C LEU A 152 -19.87 -10.40 6.87
N LYS A 153 -19.10 -11.48 6.68
CA LYS A 153 -19.60 -12.73 6.07
C LYS A 153 -20.79 -13.29 6.83
N LYS A 154 -20.73 -13.32 8.17
CA LYS A 154 -21.84 -13.78 9.03
C LYS A 154 -23.10 -12.92 8.91
N ASN A 155 -22.96 -11.66 8.51
CA ASN A 155 -24.06 -10.75 8.25
C ASN A 155 -24.53 -10.78 6.77
N ASN A 156 -24.19 -11.83 6.02
CA ASN A 156 -24.55 -12.02 4.61
C ASN A 156 -24.04 -10.92 3.66
N ILE A 157 -22.90 -10.30 3.99
CA ILE A 157 -22.23 -9.35 3.10
C ILE A 157 -21.21 -10.13 2.26
N ALA A 158 -21.33 -10.03 0.94
CA ALA A 158 -20.36 -10.63 0.03
C ALA A 158 -19.09 -9.79 -0.02
N ILE A 159 -17.92 -10.45 -0.08
CA ILE A 159 -16.62 -9.76 -0.03
C ILE A 159 -15.79 -10.14 -1.24
N ILE A 160 -15.37 -9.15 -2.01
CA ILE A 160 -14.35 -9.30 -3.06
C ILE A 160 -13.03 -8.82 -2.46
N TYR A 161 -12.17 -9.77 -2.09
CA TYR A 161 -10.87 -9.47 -1.51
C TYR A 161 -9.77 -9.55 -2.56
N ILE A 162 -9.05 -8.45 -2.75
CA ILE A 162 -8.00 -8.35 -3.77
C ILE A 162 -6.65 -8.28 -3.08
N THR A 163 -5.81 -9.27 -3.39
CA THR A 163 -4.47 -9.40 -2.84
C THR A 163 -3.56 -10.14 -3.81
N HIS A 164 -2.27 -9.93 -3.63
CA HIS A 164 -1.19 -10.73 -4.23
C HIS A 164 -0.47 -11.61 -3.18
N LYS A 165 -0.93 -11.59 -1.92
CA LYS A 165 -0.41 -12.40 -0.82
C LYS A 165 -1.22 -13.69 -0.68
N ILE A 166 -0.54 -14.82 -0.80
CA ILE A 166 -1.17 -16.15 -0.88
C ILE A 166 -1.66 -16.61 0.50
N ASP A 167 -0.90 -16.32 1.55
CA ASP A 167 -1.22 -16.64 2.94
C ASP A 167 -2.55 -16.03 3.38
N GLU A 168 -2.88 -14.84 2.89
CA GLU A 168 -4.18 -14.20 3.16
C GLU A 168 -5.33 -14.98 2.53
N ILE A 169 -5.16 -15.44 1.30
CA ILE A 169 -6.20 -16.14 0.54
C ILE A 169 -6.62 -17.43 1.26
N PHE A 170 -5.65 -18.26 1.65
CA PHE A 170 -5.93 -19.50 2.38
C PHE A 170 -6.56 -19.26 3.75
N LYS A 171 -6.44 -18.06 4.30
CA LYS A 171 -6.98 -17.73 5.62
C LYS A 171 -8.44 -17.25 5.58
N ILE A 172 -8.85 -16.50 4.55
CA ILE A 172 -10.18 -15.84 4.53
C ILE A 172 -11.07 -16.18 3.35
N ALA A 173 -10.51 -16.61 2.22
CA ALA A 173 -11.25 -16.78 0.99
C ALA A 173 -11.99 -18.14 0.97
N ASN A 174 -13.14 -18.16 0.33
CA ASN A 174 -13.85 -19.40 -0.02
C ASN A 174 -13.37 -19.90 -1.39
N GLU A 175 -13.15 -18.95 -2.31
CA GLU A 175 -12.81 -19.18 -3.71
C GLU A 175 -11.79 -18.12 -4.16
N VAL A 176 -11.00 -18.43 -5.18
CA VAL A 176 -10.01 -17.53 -5.75
C VAL A 176 -10.11 -17.49 -7.27
N THR A 177 -10.08 -16.28 -7.82
CA THR A 177 -9.87 -16.03 -9.25
C THR A 177 -8.48 -15.43 -9.45
N VAL A 178 -7.72 -15.99 -10.39
CA VAL A 178 -6.39 -15.50 -10.77
C VAL A 178 -6.49 -14.74 -12.09
N LEU A 179 -5.99 -13.51 -12.07
CA LEU A 179 -5.79 -12.66 -13.25
C LEU A 179 -4.29 -12.54 -13.54
N ARG A 180 -3.91 -12.52 -14.82
CA ARG A 180 -2.55 -12.25 -15.28
C ARG A 180 -2.60 -11.57 -16.64
N ASP A 181 -1.81 -10.51 -16.83
CA ASP A 181 -1.74 -9.75 -18.08
C ASP A 181 -3.11 -9.33 -18.66
N GLY A 182 -4.04 -8.94 -17.77
CA GLY A 182 -5.41 -8.55 -18.15
C GLY A 182 -6.33 -9.71 -18.54
N LYS A 183 -5.90 -10.96 -18.34
CA LYS A 183 -6.65 -12.16 -18.70
C LYS A 183 -7.05 -12.96 -17.47
N PHE A 184 -8.21 -13.59 -17.55
CA PHE A 184 -8.60 -14.66 -16.65
C PHE A 184 -7.69 -15.87 -16.87
N ILE A 185 -7.13 -16.39 -15.77
CA ILE A 185 -6.25 -17.57 -15.80
C ILE A 185 -6.94 -18.78 -15.21
N SER A 186 -7.49 -18.63 -14.01
CA SER A 186 -8.12 -19.74 -13.29
C SER A 186 -9.13 -19.26 -12.25
N TYR A 187 -10.06 -20.14 -11.92
CA TYR A 187 -10.99 -20.05 -10.81
C TYR A 187 -10.91 -21.36 -10.02
N ARG A 188 -10.79 -21.27 -8.70
CA ARG A 188 -10.59 -22.44 -7.83
C ARG A 188 -11.30 -22.25 -6.49
N ASN A 189 -11.83 -23.33 -5.94
CA ASN A 189 -12.15 -23.40 -4.51
C ASN A 189 -10.86 -23.47 -3.70
N ILE A 190 -10.81 -22.80 -2.54
CA ILE A 190 -9.62 -22.83 -1.68
C ILE A 190 -9.28 -24.23 -1.19
N ASN A 191 -10.30 -25.08 -0.98
CA ASN A 191 -10.12 -26.46 -0.54
C ASN A 191 -9.57 -27.40 -1.62
N GLU A 192 -9.51 -26.95 -2.89
CA GLU A 192 -9.14 -27.76 -4.05
C GLU A 192 -7.84 -27.27 -4.72
N THR A 193 -7.08 -26.40 -4.05
CA THR A 193 -5.84 -25.81 -4.58
C THR A 193 -4.72 -25.80 -3.55
N SER A 194 -3.48 -25.64 -3.99
CA SER A 194 -2.30 -25.43 -3.14
C SER A 194 -1.64 -24.08 -3.41
N GLU A 195 -0.76 -23.65 -2.50
CA GLU A 195 0.06 -22.45 -2.70
C GLU A 195 0.85 -22.54 -4.00
N GLU A 196 1.47 -23.69 -4.30
CA GLU A 196 2.30 -23.85 -5.51
C GLU A 196 1.48 -23.66 -6.79
N ILE A 197 0.25 -24.18 -6.82
CA ILE A 197 -0.67 -24.03 -7.96
C ILE A 197 -1.01 -22.55 -8.16
N LEU A 198 -1.34 -21.83 -7.09
CA LEU A 198 -1.67 -20.40 -7.19
C LEU A 198 -0.47 -19.57 -7.63
N ILE A 199 0.74 -19.86 -7.12
CA ILE A 199 1.96 -19.19 -7.59
C ILE A 199 2.17 -19.45 -9.08
N GLN A 200 2.01 -20.70 -9.53
CA GLN A 200 2.15 -21.04 -10.94
C GLN A 200 1.12 -20.32 -11.82
N ASP A 201 -0.13 -20.24 -11.39
CA ASP A 201 -1.18 -19.50 -12.11
C ASP A 201 -0.83 -18.00 -12.21
N MET A 202 -0.31 -17.40 -11.14
CA MET A 202 0.10 -15.99 -11.09
C MET A 202 1.31 -15.67 -11.97
N VAL A 203 2.37 -16.47 -11.90
CA VAL A 203 3.67 -16.18 -12.54
C VAL A 203 3.75 -16.79 -13.96
N GLY A 204 2.93 -17.81 -14.24
CA GLY A 204 2.92 -18.50 -15.52
C GLY A 204 4.11 -19.40 -15.79
N ARG A 205 4.90 -19.72 -14.76
CA ARG A 205 6.04 -20.64 -14.83
C ARG A 205 6.02 -21.54 -13.59
N LYS A 206 6.48 -22.79 -13.74
CA LYS A 206 6.71 -23.65 -12.56
C LYS A 206 7.79 -23.03 -11.69
N VAL A 207 7.50 -22.85 -10.40
CA VAL A 207 8.46 -22.35 -9.40
C VAL A 207 9.37 -23.50 -8.95
N ASP A 208 10.09 -24.08 -9.90
CA ASP A 208 11.11 -25.11 -9.63
C ASP A 208 12.51 -24.49 -9.43
N GLN A 209 12.66 -23.17 -9.59
CA GLN A 209 13.94 -22.49 -9.38
C GLN A 209 14.02 -21.96 -7.96
N LYS A 210 14.48 -22.81 -7.03
CA LYS A 210 15.39 -22.30 -6.00
C LYS A 210 16.52 -21.63 -6.77
N PHE A 211 16.59 -20.30 -6.73
CA PHE A 211 17.75 -19.61 -7.26
C PHE A 211 18.95 -20.07 -6.44
N ASP A 212 19.72 -21.02 -6.98
CA ASP A 212 21.03 -21.36 -6.45
C ASP A 212 21.89 -20.11 -6.62
N ARG A 213 21.93 -19.30 -5.55
CA ARG A 213 22.85 -18.19 -5.48
C ARG A 213 24.24 -18.82 -5.39
N PRO A 214 25.14 -18.56 -6.36
CA PRO A 214 26.50 -19.01 -6.21
C PRO A 214 27.05 -18.47 -4.90
N VAL A 215 27.69 -19.33 -4.11
CA VAL A 215 28.39 -18.90 -2.91
C VAL A 215 29.61 -18.10 -3.35
N THR A 216 29.46 -16.80 -3.50
CA THR A 216 30.55 -15.89 -3.81
C THR A 216 31.28 -15.53 -2.52
N SER A 217 32.59 -15.79 -2.47
CA SER A 217 33.46 -15.20 -1.46
C SER A 217 33.74 -13.75 -1.85
N PHE A 218 33.42 -12.81 -0.96
CA PHE A 218 33.69 -11.40 -1.19
C PHE A 218 34.93 -10.96 -0.42
N SER A 219 35.97 -10.47 -1.11
CA SER A 219 37.20 -9.95 -0.48
C SER A 219 37.22 -8.43 -0.42
N ASP A 220 36.77 -7.78 -1.49
CA ASP A 220 37.04 -6.37 -1.71
C ASP A 220 35.94 -5.52 -1.07
N VAL A 221 36.30 -4.77 -0.02
CA VAL A 221 35.36 -3.87 0.67
C VAL A 221 35.11 -2.65 -0.22
N GLN A 222 33.89 -2.55 -0.77
CA GLN A 222 33.45 -1.43 -1.59
C GLN A 222 33.02 -0.24 -0.72
N MET A 223 32.31 -0.51 0.37
CA MET A 223 31.87 0.49 1.33
C MET A 223 32.08 0.01 2.76
N LYS A 224 32.50 0.92 3.64
CA LYS A 224 32.62 0.67 5.07
C LYS A 224 31.95 1.78 5.86
N VAL A 225 31.00 1.42 6.72
CA VAL A 225 30.34 2.34 7.63
C VAL A 225 30.88 2.08 9.03
N GLU A 226 31.35 3.12 9.72
CA GLU A 226 31.91 3.02 11.07
C GLU A 226 31.23 4.00 12.02
N ASN A 227 30.60 3.45 13.06
CA ASN A 227 30.00 4.14 14.20
C ASN A 227 28.99 5.23 13.81
N LEU A 228 28.23 4.99 12.73
CA LEU A 228 27.26 5.94 12.20
C LEU A 228 26.11 6.15 13.17
N SER A 229 25.86 7.40 13.53
CA SER A 229 24.76 7.79 14.41
C SER A 229 24.04 9.03 13.88
N THR A 230 22.78 9.19 14.26
CA THR A 230 21.94 10.37 13.99
C THR A 230 21.38 10.90 15.30
N LYS A 231 20.88 12.15 15.31
CA LYS A 231 20.32 12.76 16.53
C LYS A 231 19.09 12.01 17.06
N SER A 232 18.27 11.46 16.18
CA SER A 232 16.96 10.91 16.52
C SER A 232 16.99 9.43 16.83
N LYS A 233 17.62 8.61 15.96
CA LYS A 233 17.28 7.18 15.88
C LYS A 233 18.49 6.24 15.82
N LEU A 234 19.38 6.47 14.86
CA LEU A 234 20.53 5.58 14.64
C LEU A 234 21.62 5.81 15.67
N LYS A 235 22.13 4.72 16.25
CA LYS A 235 23.22 4.76 17.24
C LYS A 235 24.28 3.70 16.91
N ASN A 236 25.50 4.16 16.66
CA ASN A 236 26.69 3.34 16.53
C ASN A 236 26.61 2.19 15.51
N ILE A 237 26.08 2.48 14.31
CA ILE A 237 25.93 1.49 13.25
C ILE A 237 27.25 1.29 12.51
N SER A 238 27.69 0.04 12.39
CA SER A 238 28.93 -0.34 11.69
C SER A 238 28.72 -1.58 10.84
N PHE A 239 29.14 -1.54 9.57
CA PHE A 239 29.11 -2.69 8.67
C PHE A 239 30.08 -2.49 7.50
N LYS A 240 30.33 -3.57 6.75
CA LYS A 240 31.08 -3.56 5.49
C LYS A 240 30.18 -4.10 4.39
N LEU A 241 30.29 -3.50 3.22
CA LEU A 241 29.67 -3.97 1.98
C LEU A 241 30.80 -4.25 1.00
N HIS A 242 30.82 -5.45 0.45
CA HIS A 242 31.83 -5.89 -0.49
C HIS A 242 31.37 -5.75 -1.94
N LYS A 243 32.32 -5.71 -2.86
CA LYS A 243 32.05 -5.61 -4.30
C LYS A 243 31.28 -6.84 -4.79
N GLY A 244 30.11 -6.61 -5.37
CA GLY A 244 29.19 -7.68 -5.85
C GLY A 244 28.31 -8.30 -4.76
N GLU A 245 28.41 -7.84 -3.51
CA GLU A 245 27.56 -8.31 -2.41
C GLU A 245 26.19 -7.63 -2.43
N ILE A 246 25.15 -8.39 -2.06
CA ILE A 246 23.83 -7.83 -1.71
C ILE A 246 23.69 -7.92 -0.19
N LEU A 247 23.88 -6.79 0.50
CA LEU A 247 23.71 -6.70 1.95
C LEU A 247 22.26 -6.33 2.31
N GLY A 248 21.59 -7.20 3.07
CA GLY A 248 20.22 -6.99 3.54
C GLY A 248 20.16 -6.53 5.00
N PHE A 249 19.35 -5.49 5.27
CA PHE A 249 19.02 -5.06 6.63
C PHE A 249 17.58 -5.46 6.99
N PHE A 250 17.41 -6.24 8.05
CA PHE A 250 16.09 -6.66 8.55
C PHE A 250 15.86 -6.17 9.98
N GLY A 251 14.60 -5.96 10.34
CA GLY A 251 14.20 -5.49 11.67
C GLY A 251 12.74 -5.06 11.70
N LEU A 252 12.17 -4.99 12.91
CA LEU A 252 10.78 -4.57 13.12
C LEU A 252 10.50 -3.16 12.58
N MET A 253 9.22 -2.79 12.45
CA MET A 253 8.84 -1.41 12.13
C MET A 253 9.46 -0.47 13.17
N GLY A 254 10.03 0.64 12.72
CA GLY A 254 10.74 1.56 13.60
C GLY A 254 12.18 1.15 13.96
N ALA A 255 12.71 0.03 13.44
CA ALA A 255 14.10 -0.39 13.73
C ALA A 255 15.19 0.52 13.13
N GLY A 256 14.84 1.50 12.28
CA GLY A 256 15.80 2.43 11.69
C GLY A 256 16.26 2.07 10.27
N ARG A 257 15.58 1.15 9.57
CA ARG A 257 15.99 0.67 8.23
C ARG A 257 15.98 1.79 7.19
N THR A 258 14.86 2.48 7.05
CA THR A 258 14.71 3.61 6.13
C THR A 258 15.63 4.76 6.51
N GLU A 259 15.71 5.07 7.81
CA GLU A 259 16.59 6.13 8.31
C GLU A 259 18.07 5.82 8.06
N LEU A 260 18.49 4.55 8.17
CA LEU A 260 19.85 4.14 7.83
C LEU A 260 20.14 4.35 6.34
N ALA A 261 19.22 3.94 5.46
CA ALA A 261 19.39 4.15 4.02
C ALA A 261 19.46 5.65 3.67
N LYS A 262 18.56 6.47 4.23
CA LYS A 262 18.55 7.94 4.07
C LYS A 262 19.79 8.60 4.64
N ALA A 263 20.29 8.11 5.78
CA ALA A 263 21.54 8.59 6.36
C ALA A 263 22.73 8.24 5.46
N ILE A 264 22.83 7.02 4.92
CA ILE A 264 23.93 6.63 4.00
C ILE A 264 23.86 7.45 2.71
N TYR A 265 22.67 7.67 2.16
CA TYR A 265 22.45 8.49 0.97
C TYR A 265 22.73 9.98 1.20
N GLY A 266 22.90 10.42 2.45
CA GLY A 266 23.17 11.82 2.78
C GLY A 266 21.93 12.72 2.74
N TYR A 267 20.74 12.14 2.78
CA TYR A 267 19.49 12.87 3.00
C TYR A 267 19.32 13.24 4.48
N ASP A 268 19.49 12.24 5.37
CA ASP A 268 19.46 12.46 6.82
C ASP A 268 20.86 12.86 7.33
N LYS A 269 20.91 13.92 8.15
CA LYS A 269 22.16 14.39 8.74
C LYS A 269 22.66 13.42 9.81
N ILE A 270 23.87 12.89 9.59
CA ILE A 270 24.59 12.14 10.62
C ILE A 270 25.14 13.07 11.71
N SER A 271 25.10 12.61 12.96
CA SER A 271 25.70 13.31 14.11
C SER A 271 27.13 12.86 14.39
N SER A 272 27.46 11.61 14.08
CA SER A 272 28.80 11.03 14.26
C SER A 272 28.98 9.80 13.38
N GLY A 273 30.23 9.33 13.29
CA GLY A 273 30.65 8.22 12.43
C GLY A 273 31.27 8.68 11.12
N LYS A 274 31.60 7.73 10.26
CA LYS A 274 32.17 7.98 8.93
C LYS A 274 31.78 6.88 7.95
N ILE A 275 31.69 7.24 6.68
CA ILE A 275 31.45 6.31 5.58
C ILE A 275 32.69 6.32 4.68
N GLN A 276 33.19 5.14 4.31
CA GLN A 276 34.23 4.98 3.31
C GLN A 276 33.63 4.34 2.05
N ILE A 277 33.94 4.88 0.88
CA ILE A 277 33.53 4.36 -0.43
C ILE A 277 34.77 4.37 -1.32
N ASP A 278 35.10 3.25 -1.96
CA ASP A 278 36.32 3.10 -2.78
C ASP A 278 37.59 3.58 -2.03
N GLY A 279 37.68 3.24 -0.74
CA GLY A 279 38.77 3.64 0.15
C GLY A 279 38.79 5.12 0.58
N LYS A 280 37.96 5.99 -0.01
CA LYS A 280 37.85 7.41 0.37
C LYS A 280 36.93 7.59 1.56
N THR A 281 37.37 8.35 2.56
CA THR A 281 36.59 8.58 3.80
C THR A 281 35.82 9.88 3.74
N TYR A 282 34.52 9.80 4.00
CA TYR A 282 33.60 10.92 4.07
C TYR A 282 33.09 11.10 5.51
N LYS A 283 33.39 12.26 6.12
CA LYS A 283 32.92 12.66 7.46
C LYS A 283 31.69 13.57 7.42
N ARG A 284 31.50 14.26 6.30
CA ARG A 284 30.32 15.05 5.97
C ARG A 284 29.99 14.74 4.52
N PHE A 285 28.72 14.49 4.26
CA PHE A 285 28.25 14.19 2.93
C PHE A 285 26.78 14.60 2.82
N ASN A 286 26.35 14.79 1.59
CA ASN A 286 24.98 15.10 1.20
C ASN A 286 24.62 14.21 0.02
N THR A 287 23.36 14.29 -0.42
CA THR A 287 22.85 13.56 -1.58
C THR A 287 23.73 13.74 -2.83
N GLN A 288 24.19 14.96 -3.10
CA GLN A 288 25.05 15.23 -4.26
C GLN A 288 26.36 14.44 -4.23
N ILE A 289 27.07 14.44 -3.10
CA ILE A 289 28.34 13.71 -2.94
C ILE A 289 28.11 12.21 -3.15
N MET A 290 27.01 11.66 -2.63
CA MET A 290 26.71 10.23 -2.75
C MET A 290 26.40 9.83 -4.19
N VAL A 291 25.60 10.63 -4.90
CA VAL A 291 25.32 10.41 -6.33
C VAL A 291 26.59 10.50 -7.18
N GLU A 292 27.46 11.48 -6.93
CA GLU A 292 28.75 11.62 -7.63
C GLU A 292 29.70 10.43 -7.37
N ASN A 293 29.50 9.68 -6.29
CA ASN A 293 30.22 8.43 -6.00
C ASN A 293 29.43 7.17 -6.40
N GLY A 294 28.41 7.32 -7.26
CA GLY A 294 27.67 6.19 -7.83
C GLY A 294 26.64 5.55 -6.90
N ILE A 295 26.24 6.23 -5.82
CA ILE A 295 25.20 5.73 -4.91
C ILE A 295 23.84 6.27 -5.36
N GLY A 296 22.96 5.37 -5.76
CA GLY A 296 21.54 5.63 -5.98
C GLY A 296 20.70 5.24 -4.76
N TYR A 297 19.64 5.99 -4.49
CA TYR A 297 18.66 5.64 -3.48
C TYR A 297 17.27 5.50 -4.12
N VAL A 298 16.62 4.38 -3.84
CA VAL A 298 15.23 4.12 -4.23
C VAL A 298 14.41 4.13 -2.95
N THR A 299 13.56 5.14 -2.82
CA THR A 299 12.71 5.35 -1.64
C THR A 299 11.54 4.35 -1.60
N GLU A 300 11.06 4.07 -0.38
CA GLU A 300 9.80 3.37 -0.16
C GLU A 300 8.58 4.26 -0.45
N ASP A 301 8.70 5.58 -0.21
CA ASP A 301 7.64 6.56 -0.53
C ASP A 301 7.78 7.06 -1.97
N ARG A 302 7.24 6.26 -2.89
CA ARG A 302 7.30 6.51 -4.33
C ARG A 302 6.65 7.84 -4.73
N LYS A 303 5.63 8.30 -3.99
CA LYS A 303 4.84 9.47 -4.34
C LYS A 303 5.38 10.74 -3.71
N GLY A 304 5.76 10.70 -2.44
CA GLY A 304 6.26 11.87 -1.70
C GLY A 304 7.73 12.17 -1.96
N GLU A 305 8.55 11.13 -2.15
CA GLU A 305 10.00 11.27 -2.28
C GLU A 305 10.55 10.78 -3.63
N GLY A 306 9.83 9.87 -4.30
CA GLY A 306 10.32 9.21 -5.51
C GLY A 306 10.16 10.01 -6.80
N ILE A 307 9.18 10.91 -6.86
CA ILE A 307 8.86 11.72 -8.05
C ILE A 307 8.44 13.13 -7.66
N VAL A 308 8.61 14.07 -8.59
CA VAL A 308 7.97 15.38 -8.54
C VAL A 308 6.62 15.26 -9.26
N LYS A 309 5.53 15.29 -8.49
CA LYS A 309 4.17 15.03 -8.99
C LYS A 309 3.71 16.00 -10.08
N ASP A 310 4.19 17.24 -10.01
CA ASP A 310 3.82 18.31 -10.96
C ASP A 310 4.63 18.25 -12.27
N MET A 311 5.60 17.34 -12.37
CA MET A 311 6.42 17.13 -13.55
C MET A 311 5.95 15.94 -14.39
N ASN A 312 6.12 16.01 -15.69
CA ASN A 312 5.86 14.86 -16.56
C ASN A 312 6.95 13.78 -16.44
N VAL A 313 6.73 12.63 -17.10
CA VAL A 313 7.67 11.49 -17.04
C VAL A 313 9.06 11.86 -17.54
N ARG A 314 9.16 12.62 -18.64
CA ARG A 314 10.44 13.04 -19.22
C ARG A 314 11.24 13.89 -18.23
N GLU A 315 10.58 14.87 -17.64
CA GLU A 315 11.17 15.76 -16.64
C GLU A 315 11.67 14.97 -15.44
N ASN A 316 10.81 14.13 -14.84
CA ASN A 316 11.18 13.26 -13.72
C ASN A 316 12.39 12.35 -14.03
N MET A 317 12.44 11.76 -15.22
CA MET A 317 13.56 10.90 -15.64
C MET A 317 14.85 11.68 -15.88
N SER A 318 14.75 12.90 -16.41
CA SER A 318 15.92 13.73 -16.74
C SER A 318 16.47 14.51 -15.53
N LEU A 319 15.63 14.77 -14.52
CA LEU A 319 15.95 15.61 -13.36
C LEU A 319 17.26 15.19 -12.64
N PRO A 320 17.50 13.89 -12.34
CA PRO A 320 18.73 13.45 -11.67
C PRO A 320 19.98 13.58 -12.56
N SER A 321 19.80 13.75 -13.87
CA SER A 321 20.87 13.81 -14.87
C SER A 321 20.88 15.13 -15.65
N LEU A 322 20.30 16.20 -15.09
CA LEU A 322 20.21 17.51 -15.75
C LEU A 322 21.55 18.02 -16.29
N LYS A 323 22.66 17.75 -15.58
CA LYS A 323 24.01 18.10 -16.02
C LYS A 323 24.38 17.52 -17.39
N LEU A 324 23.84 16.35 -17.78
CA LEU A 324 24.07 15.75 -19.10
C LEU A 324 23.37 16.53 -20.22
N PHE A 325 22.33 17.28 -19.88
CA PHE A 325 21.52 18.06 -20.82
C PHE A 325 21.82 19.55 -20.73
N GLU A 326 22.77 19.98 -19.89
CA GLU A 326 23.11 21.38 -19.71
C GLU A 326 24.00 21.89 -20.87
N MET A 327 23.60 23.00 -21.49
CA MET A 327 24.37 23.76 -22.49
C MET A 327 24.55 25.19 -21.98
N PHE A 328 25.74 25.53 -21.49
CA PHE A 328 26.13 26.85 -20.95
C PHE A 328 25.14 27.44 -19.93
N PHE A 329 24.06 28.09 -20.41
CA PHE A 329 23.01 28.72 -19.60
C PHE A 329 21.61 28.17 -19.89
N THR A 330 21.51 27.06 -20.63
CA THR A 330 20.25 26.47 -21.08
C THR A 330 20.24 24.96 -20.86
N ILE A 331 19.05 24.36 -20.77
CA ILE A 331 18.89 22.90 -20.75
C ILE A 331 18.42 22.47 -22.15
N SER A 332 19.17 21.57 -22.78
CA SER A 332 18.80 20.89 -24.02
C SER A 332 17.46 20.18 -23.82
N LYS A 333 16.48 20.51 -24.66
CA LYS A 333 15.18 19.82 -24.70
C LYS A 333 15.17 18.62 -25.67
N LYS A 334 16.28 18.40 -26.39
CA LYS A 334 16.51 17.22 -27.23
C LYS A 334 17.12 16.12 -26.38
#